data_AF-A0A7K4GM85-F1
#
_entry.id   AF-A0A7K4GM85-F1
#
_cell.length_a   1.000
_cell.length_b   1.000
_cell.length_c   1.000
_cell.angle_alpha   90.00
_cell.angle_beta   90.00
_cell.angle_gamma   90.00
#
_symmetry.space_group_name_H-M   'P 1'
#
loop_
_entity.id
_entity.type
_entity.pdbx_description
1 polymer ?
#
loop_
_entity_poly.entity_id
_entity_poly.type
_entity_poly.pdbx_seq_one_letter_code
_entity_poly.pdbx_strand_id
1 'polypeptide(L)'
;MLKISRLLKKKTAYIIIGIGLACLVLGPFFGIILDKMTIYERKPEVIQEDSDTYIRDAFAYPVTLSKDQKLIIEISEFYPNSSVTIRIVAKSAYDLAYSLNSNPGGIPREEFVYSEFGWVDEPADSTTGDNSLDLPDDGFYFYIEFMGGRAGYSLISWPGDYYVIVYGSNSGPPSDTNVTFDITIKVDGPGETLNNFLIFIGAAIIIVYVMLALISVLKANYLR
;
A
#
# COMPACT_ATOMS: atom_id res chain seq x y z
N MET A 1 -49.78 -12.09 -7.02
CA MET A 1 -49.51 -11.23 -8.19
C MET A 1 -49.23 -9.75 -7.84
N LEU A 2 -48.87 -9.40 -6.59
CA LEU A 2 -48.96 -8.01 -6.07
C LEU A 2 -47.62 -7.27 -5.78
N LYS A 3 -46.45 -7.84 -6.13
CA LYS A 3 -45.14 -7.23 -5.79
C LYS A 3 -44.42 -6.52 -6.96
N ILE A 4 -44.58 -7.01 -8.20
CA ILE A 4 -43.87 -6.44 -9.38
C ILE A 4 -44.38 -5.04 -9.73
N SER A 5 -45.68 -4.77 -9.55
CA SER A 5 -46.28 -3.45 -9.82
C SER A 5 -45.78 -2.34 -8.89
N ARG A 6 -45.27 -2.66 -7.70
CA ARG A 6 -44.70 -1.66 -6.76
C ARG A 6 -43.29 -1.20 -7.18
N LEU A 7 -42.49 -2.08 -7.78
CA LEU A 7 -41.13 -1.80 -8.24
C LEU A 7 -41.11 -0.96 -9.52
N LEU A 8 -42.13 -1.08 -10.36
CA LEU A 8 -42.29 -0.33 -11.61
C LEU A 8 -43.04 1.00 -11.43
N LYS A 9 -43.40 1.38 -10.19
CA LYS A 9 -43.93 2.73 -9.93
C LYS A 9 -42.85 3.75 -10.23
N LYS A 10 -43.21 4.84 -10.94
CA LYS A 10 -42.29 5.89 -11.40
C LYS A 10 -41.28 6.33 -10.33
N LYS A 11 -41.72 6.56 -9.09
CA LYS A 11 -40.83 6.94 -7.97
C LYS A 11 -39.85 5.83 -7.57
N THR A 12 -40.32 4.59 -7.44
CA THR A 12 -39.48 3.43 -7.08
C THR A 12 -38.47 3.10 -8.18
N ALA A 13 -38.89 3.21 -9.45
CA ALA A 13 -38.04 3.04 -10.62
C ALA A 13 -36.85 4.01 -10.63
N TYR A 14 -37.10 5.30 -10.41
CA TYR A 14 -36.04 6.30 -10.35
C TYR A 14 -35.07 6.06 -9.19
N ILE A 15 -35.57 5.58 -8.04
CA ILE A 15 -34.71 5.24 -6.90
C ILE A 15 -33.79 4.05 -7.25
N ILE A 16 -34.34 2.98 -7.84
CA ILE A 16 -33.55 1.77 -8.17
C ILE A 16 -32.50 2.09 -9.24
N ILE A 17 -32.89 2.78 -10.32
CA ILE A 17 -31.96 3.20 -11.37
C ILE A 17 -30.92 4.18 -10.81
N GLY A 18 -31.35 5.11 -9.95
CA GLY A 18 -30.47 6.05 -9.28
C GLY A 18 -29.41 5.39 -8.42
N ILE A 19 -29.77 4.35 -7.64
CA ILE A 19 -28.81 3.56 -6.86
C ILE A 19 -27.85 2.81 -7.79
N GLY A 20 -28.35 2.17 -8.85
CA GLY A 20 -27.51 1.47 -9.81
C GLY A 20 -26.46 2.38 -10.46
N LEU A 21 -26.89 3.57 -10.92
CA LEU A 21 -26.00 4.58 -11.50
C LEU A 21 -25.03 5.14 -10.45
N ALA A 22 -25.49 5.39 -9.22
CA ALA A 22 -24.62 5.85 -8.15
C ALA A 22 -23.50 4.84 -7.87
N CYS A 23 -23.80 3.53 -7.81
CA CYS A 23 -22.79 2.49 -7.65
C CYS A 23 -21.78 2.47 -8.81
N LEU A 24 -22.23 2.64 -10.06
CA LEU A 24 -21.35 2.68 -11.23
C LEU A 24 -20.43 3.91 -11.26
N VAL A 25 -20.87 5.05 -10.74
CA VAL A 25 -20.06 6.28 -10.68
C VAL A 25 -19.13 6.27 -9.47
N LEU A 26 -19.62 5.81 -8.31
CA LEU A 26 -18.84 5.77 -7.07
C LEU A 26 -17.79 4.66 -7.07
N GLY A 27 -17.99 3.56 -7.82
CA GLY A 27 -17.03 2.47 -7.95
C GLY A 27 -15.64 2.95 -8.35
N PRO A 28 -15.48 3.59 -9.53
CA PRO A 28 -14.19 4.14 -9.95
C PRO A 28 -13.62 5.18 -8.98
N PHE A 29 -14.48 6.02 -8.40
CA PHE A 29 -14.05 7.06 -7.46
C PHE A 29 -13.43 6.47 -6.19
N PHE A 30 -14.11 5.53 -5.55
CA PHE A 30 -13.57 4.83 -4.39
C PHE A 30 -12.40 3.92 -4.76
N GLY A 31 -12.41 3.36 -5.97
CA GLY A 31 -11.32 2.55 -6.50
C GLY A 31 -10.00 3.29 -6.49
N ILE A 32 -9.99 4.49 -7.06
CA ILE A 32 -8.78 5.34 -7.15
C ILE A 32 -8.34 5.81 -5.75
N ILE A 33 -9.29 6.23 -4.92
CA ILE A 33 -8.97 6.80 -3.60
C ILE A 33 -8.42 5.75 -2.64
N LEU A 34 -8.91 4.52 -2.75
CA LEU A 34 -8.54 3.42 -1.85
C LEU A 34 -7.55 2.44 -2.49
N ASP A 35 -6.94 2.82 -3.62
CA ASP A 35 -5.96 2.01 -4.33
C ASP A 35 -4.68 1.81 -3.50
N LYS A 36 -4.26 2.86 -2.79
CA LYS A 36 -3.13 2.83 -1.85
C LYS A 36 -3.54 3.45 -0.53
N MET A 37 -3.32 2.74 0.57
CA MET A 37 -3.60 3.24 1.91
C MET A 37 -2.28 3.55 2.63
N THR A 38 -2.10 4.80 3.02
CA THR A 38 -1.02 5.18 3.95
C THR A 38 -1.33 4.60 5.32
N ILE A 39 -0.47 3.71 5.78
CA ILE A 39 -0.59 3.06 7.10
C ILE A 39 0.30 3.72 8.13
N TYR A 40 1.37 4.39 7.70
CA TYR A 40 2.25 5.17 8.57
C TYR A 40 2.76 6.39 7.83
N GLU A 41 2.79 7.55 8.48
CA GLU A 41 3.43 8.76 7.98
C GLU A 41 4.00 9.54 9.15
N ARG A 42 5.29 9.88 9.07
CA ARG A 42 5.95 10.73 10.04
C ARG A 42 6.99 11.61 9.35
N LYS A 43 6.89 12.91 9.61
CA LYS A 43 7.75 13.97 9.07
C LYS A 43 7.94 15.07 10.13
N PRO A 44 8.99 15.07 10.97
CA PRO A 44 10.13 14.15 11.02
C PRO A 44 10.01 12.97 12.02
N GLU A 45 10.75 11.89 11.76
CA GLU A 45 11.10 10.79 12.67
C GLU A 45 12.58 10.93 13.11
N VAL A 46 12.89 10.61 14.37
CA VAL A 46 14.25 10.78 14.92
C VAL A 46 15.04 9.48 14.79
N ILE A 47 16.29 9.58 14.35
CA ILE A 47 17.25 8.47 14.41
C ILE A 47 17.90 8.46 15.78
N GLN A 48 17.83 7.33 16.48
CA GLN A 48 18.52 7.16 17.76
C GLN A 48 20.01 6.87 17.51
N GLU A 49 20.88 7.40 18.36
CA GLU A 49 22.34 7.31 18.23
C GLU A 49 22.84 5.86 18.14
N ASP A 50 22.28 4.96 18.95
CA ASP A 50 22.67 3.55 18.97
C ASP A 50 21.85 2.66 18.00
N SER A 51 21.06 3.26 17.09
CA SER A 51 20.17 2.50 16.21
C SER A 51 20.93 1.58 15.23
N ASP A 52 22.18 1.88 14.90
CA ASP A 52 23.05 1.03 14.08
C ASP A 52 23.63 -0.18 14.84
N THR A 53 23.56 -0.14 16.17
CA THR A 53 24.19 -1.10 17.09
C THR A 53 23.15 -2.01 17.72
N TYR A 54 21.99 -1.47 18.08
CA TYR A 54 20.93 -2.17 18.79
C TYR A 54 19.59 -2.00 18.07
N ILE A 55 18.99 -3.11 17.65
CA ILE A 55 17.68 -3.11 16.98
C ILE A 55 16.55 -2.49 17.82
N ARG A 56 16.69 -2.43 19.16
CA ARG A 56 15.70 -1.79 20.03
C ARG A 56 15.67 -0.27 19.90
N ASP A 57 16.78 0.30 19.46
CA ASP A 57 16.95 1.74 19.26
C ASP A 57 16.67 2.13 17.79
N ALA A 58 16.63 1.14 16.89
CA ALA A 58 16.17 1.32 15.51
C ALA A 58 14.66 1.55 15.42
N PHE A 59 14.24 2.39 14.47
CA PHE A 59 12.84 2.52 14.10
C PHE A 59 12.37 1.20 13.49
N ALA A 60 11.19 0.73 13.90
CA ALA A 60 10.59 -0.48 13.37
C ALA A 60 9.07 -0.32 13.26
N TYR A 61 8.53 -0.59 12.08
CA TYR A 61 7.09 -0.57 11.83
C TYR A 61 6.60 -1.92 11.29
N PRO A 62 5.63 -2.58 11.95
CA PRO A 62 5.08 -3.84 11.48
C PRO A 62 4.15 -3.63 10.28
N VAL A 63 4.25 -4.51 9.29
CA VAL A 63 3.42 -4.52 8.08
C VAL A 63 2.96 -5.94 7.80
N THR A 64 1.67 -6.12 7.52
CA THR A 64 1.14 -7.41 7.03
C THR A 64 0.75 -7.27 5.57
N LEU A 65 1.26 -8.17 4.73
CA LEU A 65 0.92 -8.26 3.31
C LEU A 65 0.05 -9.47 3.03
N SER A 66 -1.09 -9.23 2.39
CA SER A 66 -1.93 -10.27 1.80
C SER A 66 -1.43 -10.63 0.40
N LYS A 67 -2.04 -11.66 -0.18
CA LYS A 67 -1.75 -12.05 -1.57
C LYS A 67 -1.97 -10.90 -2.53
N ASP A 68 -0.99 -10.72 -3.42
CA ASP A 68 -0.93 -9.71 -4.47
C ASP A 68 -0.92 -8.25 -3.96
N GLN A 69 -0.68 -8.03 -2.65
CA GLN A 69 -0.48 -6.68 -2.11
C GLN A 69 0.98 -6.25 -2.20
N LYS A 70 1.17 -4.99 -2.59
CA LYS A 70 2.46 -4.29 -2.57
C LYS A 70 2.57 -3.36 -1.37
N LEU A 71 3.75 -3.38 -0.75
CA LEU A 71 4.25 -2.39 0.19
C LEU A 71 5.02 -1.33 -0.59
N ILE A 72 4.72 -0.07 -0.30
CA ILE A 72 5.43 1.08 -0.83
C ILE A 72 5.99 1.87 0.35
N ILE A 73 7.27 2.17 0.30
CA ILE A 73 7.94 2.99 1.31
C ILE A 73 8.56 4.18 0.61
N GLU A 74 8.21 5.36 1.08
CA GLU A 74 8.80 6.63 0.67
C GLU A 74 9.62 7.13 1.84
N ILE A 75 10.92 7.33 1.63
CA ILE A 75 11.84 7.80 2.66
C ILE A 75 12.69 8.95 2.12
N SER A 76 12.91 9.97 2.95
CA SER A 76 13.85 11.04 2.64
C SER A 76 14.62 11.49 3.85
N GLU A 77 15.89 11.77 3.65
CA GLU A 77 16.82 12.31 4.64
C GLU A 77 17.47 13.56 4.06
N PHE A 78 17.72 14.59 4.88
CA PHE A 78 18.24 15.89 4.44
C PHE A 78 19.43 16.39 5.26
N TYR A 79 20.14 15.50 5.97
CA TYR A 79 21.24 15.91 6.86
C TYR A 79 22.59 15.39 6.37
N PRO A 80 23.56 16.29 6.08
CA PRO A 80 24.83 15.94 5.43
C PRO A 80 25.86 15.22 6.33
N ASN A 81 25.48 14.77 7.53
CA ASN A 81 26.36 14.04 8.44
C ASN A 81 25.71 12.78 9.01
N SER A 82 24.64 12.29 8.39
CA SER A 82 23.94 11.11 8.86
C SER A 82 23.70 10.13 7.73
N SER A 83 23.75 8.85 8.10
CA SER A 83 23.42 7.76 7.20
C SER A 83 22.12 7.13 7.67
N VAL A 84 21.09 7.10 6.84
CA VAL A 84 19.94 6.22 7.05
C VAL A 84 20.11 4.95 6.23
N THR A 85 19.90 3.81 6.87
CA THR A 85 19.76 2.52 6.21
C THR A 85 18.35 1.98 6.45
N ILE A 86 17.71 1.54 5.37
CA ILE A 86 16.39 0.87 5.43
C ILE A 86 16.52 -0.61 5.12
N ARG A 87 15.76 -1.42 5.87
CA ARG A 87 15.69 -2.88 5.70
C ARG A 87 14.26 -3.38 5.89
N ILE A 88 13.87 -4.35 5.07
CA ILE A 88 12.61 -5.11 5.25
C ILE A 88 12.98 -6.52 5.68
N VAL A 89 12.36 -7.01 6.75
CA VAL A 89 12.62 -8.35 7.29
C VAL A 89 11.33 -9.08 7.61
N ALA A 90 11.34 -10.40 7.53
CA ALA A 90 10.25 -11.22 8.05
C ALA A 90 10.11 -11.03 9.58
N LYS A 91 8.88 -11.07 10.10
CA LYS A 91 8.59 -10.95 11.54
C LYS A 91 9.38 -11.93 12.40
N SER A 92 9.55 -13.17 11.93
CA SER A 92 10.33 -14.20 12.66
C SER A 92 11.80 -13.80 12.85
N ALA A 93 12.41 -13.17 11.85
CA ALA A 93 13.78 -12.67 11.93
C ALA A 93 13.87 -11.44 12.84
N TYR A 94 12.90 -10.52 12.74
CA TYR A 94 12.80 -9.35 13.63
C TYR A 94 12.66 -9.76 15.09
N ASP A 95 11.69 -10.61 15.42
CA ASP A 95 11.40 -11.02 16.81
C ASP A 95 12.64 -11.66 17.47
N LEU A 96 13.35 -12.51 16.72
CA LEU A 96 14.59 -13.13 17.18
C LEU A 96 15.66 -12.07 17.45
N ALA A 97 15.92 -11.18 16.49
CA ALA A 97 16.92 -10.13 16.64
C ALA A 97 16.59 -9.16 17.78
N TYR A 98 15.31 -8.79 17.93
CA TYR A 98 14.81 -7.94 19.02
C TYR A 98 14.98 -8.60 20.40
N SER A 99 14.74 -9.91 20.49
CA SER A 99 14.94 -10.67 21.72
C SER A 99 16.41 -10.69 22.16
N LEU A 100 17.32 -10.78 21.19
CA LEU A 100 18.77 -10.80 21.40
C LEU A 100 19.40 -9.39 21.47
N ASN A 101 18.62 -8.35 21.17
CA ASN A 101 19.09 -6.99 20.95
C ASN A 101 20.28 -6.92 19.96
N SER A 102 20.17 -7.68 18.87
CA SER A 102 21.23 -7.80 17.86
C SER A 102 21.41 -6.50 17.07
N ASN A 103 22.58 -6.42 16.41
CA ASN A 103 22.84 -5.39 15.42
C ASN A 103 21.87 -5.52 14.22
N PRO A 104 21.15 -4.45 13.82
CA PRO A 104 20.19 -4.49 12.72
C PRO A 104 20.82 -4.85 11.36
N GLY A 105 22.08 -4.50 11.14
CA GLY A 105 22.86 -4.85 9.95
C GLY A 105 23.05 -6.36 9.75
N GLY A 106 22.99 -7.16 10.83
CA GLY A 106 23.20 -8.61 10.80
C GLY A 106 21.93 -9.46 10.60
N ILE A 107 20.75 -8.86 10.49
CA ILE A 107 19.47 -9.59 10.45
C ILE A 107 19.21 -10.15 9.04
N PRO A 108 18.78 -11.42 8.88
CA PRO A 108 18.28 -11.93 7.61
C PRO A 108 17.21 -11.01 7.02
N ARG A 109 17.32 -10.74 5.72
CA ARG A 109 16.67 -9.62 5.05
C ARG A 109 15.96 -10.08 3.78
N GLU A 110 14.90 -9.38 3.44
CA GLU A 110 14.15 -9.61 2.21
C GLU A 110 14.63 -8.66 1.10
N GLU A 111 14.61 -9.15 -0.14
CA GLU A 111 14.97 -8.34 -1.30
C GLU A 111 13.78 -7.44 -1.72
N PHE A 112 14.07 -6.18 -2.05
CA PHE A 112 13.09 -5.20 -2.55
C PHE A 112 13.60 -4.51 -3.81
N VAL A 113 12.73 -3.75 -4.47
CA VAL A 113 13.06 -2.90 -5.62
C VAL A 113 12.96 -1.44 -5.18
N TYR A 114 13.87 -0.57 -5.62
CA TYR A 114 13.84 0.85 -5.27
C TYR A 114 14.11 1.75 -6.48
N SER A 115 13.73 3.03 -6.35
CA SER A 115 13.95 4.11 -7.31
C SER A 115 14.36 5.38 -6.57
N GLU A 116 15.31 6.12 -7.14
CA GLU A 116 15.72 7.45 -6.70
C GLU A 116 14.89 8.52 -7.42
N PHE A 117 14.29 9.45 -6.68
CA PHE A 117 13.53 10.55 -7.28
C PHE A 117 14.49 11.64 -7.78
N GLY A 118 14.84 11.61 -9.06
CA GLY A 118 15.76 12.60 -9.65
C GLY A 118 16.29 12.23 -11.03
N TRP A 119 16.23 10.96 -11.40
CA TRP A 119 16.54 10.48 -12.74
C TRP A 119 15.26 10.06 -13.44
N VAL A 120 15.17 10.31 -14.75
CA VAL A 120 14.05 9.91 -15.62
C VAL A 120 14.06 8.40 -15.88
N ASP A 121 14.64 7.62 -14.97
CA ASP A 121 14.88 6.21 -15.14
C ASP A 121 13.83 5.42 -14.37
N GLU A 122 13.31 4.38 -15.02
CA GLU A 122 12.46 3.35 -14.41
C GLU A 122 13.13 2.85 -13.11
N PRO A 123 12.35 2.43 -12.08
CA PRO A 123 12.90 1.91 -10.82
C PRO A 123 14.10 1.00 -11.10
N ALA A 124 15.24 1.39 -10.54
CA ALA A 124 16.54 1.16 -11.13
C ALA A 124 16.74 -0.29 -11.57
N ASP A 125 17.36 -0.43 -12.74
CA ASP A 125 17.97 -1.59 -13.39
C ASP A 125 19.03 -2.31 -12.50
N SER A 126 18.77 -2.45 -11.20
CA SER A 126 19.63 -3.20 -10.30
C SER A 126 19.41 -4.69 -10.54
N THR A 127 20.19 -5.18 -11.50
CA THR A 127 20.49 -6.60 -11.75
C THR A 127 21.03 -7.34 -10.51
N THR A 128 21.33 -6.61 -9.43
CA THR A 128 21.69 -7.09 -8.10
C THR A 128 20.57 -6.76 -7.11
N GLY A 129 19.91 -7.77 -6.54
CA GLY A 129 19.00 -7.55 -5.41
C GLY A 129 19.73 -6.80 -4.30
N ASP A 130 19.38 -5.54 -4.08
CA ASP A 130 19.91 -4.77 -2.98
C ASP A 130 19.09 -5.12 -1.74
N ASN A 131 19.82 -5.40 -0.68
CA ASN A 131 19.28 -6.03 0.52
C ASN A 131 19.43 -5.13 1.75
N SER A 132 20.00 -3.95 1.52
CA SER A 132 20.01 -2.76 2.35
C SER A 132 20.26 -1.58 1.41
N LEU A 133 19.65 -0.45 1.68
CA LEU A 133 19.91 0.79 0.95
C LEU A 133 20.45 1.82 1.94
N ASP A 134 21.66 2.30 1.71
CA ASP A 134 22.24 3.44 2.43
C ASP A 134 21.85 4.72 1.68
N LEU A 135 21.23 5.67 2.37
CA LEU A 135 20.87 6.95 1.75
C LEU A 135 22.17 7.78 1.57
N PRO A 136 22.41 8.39 0.40
CA PRO A 136 23.54 9.29 0.21
C PRO A 136 23.33 10.61 0.97
N ASP A 137 24.42 11.25 1.40
CA ASP A 137 24.44 12.42 2.29
C ASP A 137 23.75 13.70 1.72
N ASP A 138 23.38 13.73 0.43
CA ASP A 138 22.95 14.95 -0.30
C ASP A 138 21.41 15.10 -0.49
N GLY A 139 20.58 14.60 0.43
CA GLY A 139 19.17 15.01 0.45
C GLY A 139 18.25 14.22 -0.49
N PHE A 140 18.31 12.88 -0.47
CA PHE A 140 17.60 12.04 -1.45
C PHE A 140 16.22 11.56 -0.98
N TYR A 141 15.32 11.42 -1.95
CA TYR A 141 14.01 10.80 -1.79
C TYR A 141 14.02 9.44 -2.49
N PHE A 142 13.77 8.38 -1.74
CA PHE A 142 13.69 7.02 -2.26
C PHE A 142 12.26 6.51 -2.24
N TYR A 143 11.91 5.79 -3.29
CA TYR A 143 10.66 5.08 -3.44
C TYR A 143 10.96 3.58 -3.54
N ILE A 144 10.51 2.80 -2.57
CA ILE A 144 10.77 1.36 -2.44
C ILE A 144 9.48 0.59 -2.66
N GLU A 145 9.54 -0.46 -3.46
CA GLU A 145 8.46 -1.42 -3.69
C GLU A 145 8.84 -2.83 -3.20
N PHE A 146 7.93 -3.46 -2.46
CA PHE A 146 8.10 -4.80 -1.92
C PHE A 146 6.80 -5.60 -1.94
N MET A 147 6.85 -6.88 -2.30
CA MET A 147 5.66 -7.76 -2.31
C MET A 147 5.86 -9.06 -1.52
N GLY A 148 6.95 -9.16 -0.76
CA GLY A 148 7.31 -10.38 -0.04
C GLY A 148 8.62 -11.01 -0.49
N GLY A 149 9.07 -10.74 -1.72
CA GLY A 149 10.38 -11.14 -2.24
C GLY A 149 10.56 -10.83 -3.73
N ARG A 150 11.64 -11.37 -4.32
CA ARG A 150 12.01 -11.16 -5.73
C ARG A 150 12.43 -12.47 -6.41
N ALA A 151 12.15 -12.60 -7.71
CA ALA A 151 12.77 -13.59 -8.59
C ALA A 151 13.23 -12.90 -9.88
N GLY A 152 14.53 -12.89 -10.14
CA GLY A 152 15.07 -12.23 -11.34
C GLY A 152 14.86 -10.72 -11.27
N TYR A 153 13.98 -10.15 -12.08
CA TYR A 153 13.63 -8.70 -12.08
C TYR A 153 12.21 -8.43 -11.58
N SER A 154 11.47 -9.47 -11.19
CA SER A 154 10.06 -9.36 -10.81
C SER A 154 9.90 -9.45 -9.30
N LEU A 155 9.02 -8.59 -8.77
CA LEU A 155 8.47 -8.77 -7.43
C LEU A 155 7.63 -10.05 -7.40
N ILE A 156 7.82 -10.87 -6.37
CA ILE A 156 6.98 -12.04 -6.10
C ILE A 156 6.09 -11.70 -4.92
N SER A 157 4.80 -12.00 -5.05
CA SER A 157 3.88 -11.93 -3.92
C SER A 157 4.12 -13.09 -2.96
N TRP A 158 4.74 -12.80 -1.82
CA TRP A 158 4.78 -13.67 -0.64
C TRP A 158 4.00 -13.00 0.51
N PRO A 159 2.77 -13.45 0.78
CA PRO A 159 1.98 -12.94 1.90
C PRO A 159 2.65 -13.28 3.22
N GLY A 160 2.60 -12.36 4.18
CA GLY A 160 3.20 -12.56 5.49
C GLY A 160 3.27 -11.31 6.33
N ASP A 161 3.83 -11.47 7.52
CA ASP A 161 4.13 -10.37 8.45
C ASP A 161 5.61 -9.98 8.33
N TYR A 162 5.84 -8.69 8.15
CA TYR A 162 7.14 -8.08 7.91
C TYR A 162 7.34 -6.89 8.84
N TYR A 163 8.60 -6.46 8.98
CA TYR A 163 8.96 -5.21 9.62
C TYR A 163 9.77 -4.35 8.65
N VAL A 164 9.40 -3.08 8.56
CA VAL A 164 10.24 -2.03 7.98
C VAL A 164 11.11 -1.50 9.12
N ILE A 165 12.42 -1.67 8.99
CA ILE A 165 13.41 -1.19 9.95
C ILE A 165 14.17 -0.04 9.31
N VAL A 166 14.32 1.05 10.05
CA VAL A 166 15.18 2.17 9.69
C VAL A 166 16.16 2.41 10.82
N TYR A 167 17.44 2.38 10.50
CA TYR A 167 18.53 2.62 11.44
C TYR A 167 19.58 3.49 10.80
N GLY A 168 20.48 4.07 11.59
CA GLY A 168 21.45 4.98 11.03
C GLY A 168 22.56 5.35 12.00
N SER A 169 23.53 6.08 11.47
CA SER A 169 24.63 6.64 12.24
C SER A 169 24.63 8.15 12.10
N ASN A 170 25.04 8.85 13.16
CA ASN A 170 25.25 10.29 13.14
C ASN A 170 26.75 10.57 13.30
N SER A 171 27.36 11.07 12.23
CA SER A 171 28.77 11.50 12.21
C SER A 171 28.93 13.01 12.47
N GLY A 172 27.83 13.72 12.75
CA GLY A 172 27.81 15.13 13.09
C GLY A 172 28.50 15.45 14.42
N PRO A 173 28.81 16.73 14.69
CA PRO A 173 29.38 17.12 15.98
C PRO A 173 28.44 16.76 17.14
N PRO A 174 28.93 16.50 18.38
CA PRO A 174 28.11 16.06 19.52
C PRO A 174 26.94 16.98 19.92
N SER A 175 26.91 18.21 19.38
CA SER A 175 25.81 19.17 19.54
C SER A 175 24.63 18.93 18.60
N ASP A 176 24.80 18.11 17.56
CA ASP A 176 23.81 17.84 16.52
C ASP A 176 23.02 16.57 16.89
N THR A 177 22.20 16.68 17.94
CA THR A 177 21.60 15.52 18.62
C THR A 177 20.33 14.97 17.97
N ASN A 178 19.78 15.66 16.96
CA ASN A 178 18.50 15.32 16.36
C ASN A 178 18.63 15.15 14.84
N VAL A 179 19.28 14.05 14.44
CA VAL A 179 19.18 13.58 13.05
C VAL A 179 17.77 13.06 12.83
N THR A 180 17.13 13.49 11.74
CA THR A 180 15.78 13.08 11.42
C THR A 180 15.60 12.65 9.98
N PHE A 181 14.65 11.74 9.76
CA PHE A 181 14.20 11.32 8.45
C PHE A 181 12.69 11.45 8.33
N ASP A 182 12.21 11.60 7.11
CA ASP A 182 10.80 11.57 6.77
C ASP A 182 10.48 10.19 6.20
N ILE A 183 9.40 9.56 6.67
CA ILE A 183 8.95 8.26 6.16
C ILE A 183 7.45 8.22 5.94
N THR A 184 7.05 7.61 4.83
CA THR A 184 5.66 7.26 4.54
C THR A 184 5.61 5.79 4.12
N ILE A 185 4.78 5.00 4.78
CA ILE A 185 4.56 3.58 4.48
C ILE A 185 3.13 3.42 3.98
N LYS A 186 2.98 2.84 2.80
CA LYS A 186 1.70 2.60 2.12
C LYS A 186 1.59 1.13 1.75
N VAL A 187 0.37 0.59 1.76
CA VAL A 187 0.07 -0.75 1.27
C VAL A 187 -1.08 -0.64 0.27
N ASP A 188 -1.08 -1.51 -0.74
CA ASP A 188 -2.19 -1.63 -1.68
C ASP A 188 -3.50 -1.83 -0.91
N GLY A 189 -4.43 -0.91 -1.12
CA GLY A 189 -5.71 -0.90 -0.47
C GLY A 189 -6.73 -1.76 -1.21
N PRO A 190 -7.97 -1.86 -0.67
CA PRO A 190 -9.03 -2.63 -1.30
C PRO A 190 -9.62 -1.93 -2.54
N GLY A 191 -9.03 -0.84 -3.03
CA GLY A 191 -9.57 0.04 -4.08
C GLY A 191 -10.03 -0.73 -5.31
N GLU A 192 -9.16 -1.52 -5.93
CA GLU A 192 -9.51 -2.32 -7.12
C GLU A 192 -10.67 -3.28 -6.83
N THR A 193 -10.61 -3.99 -5.70
CA THR A 193 -11.65 -4.94 -5.30
C THR A 193 -13.00 -4.23 -5.08
N LEU A 194 -12.99 -3.09 -4.41
CA LEU A 194 -14.19 -2.30 -4.12
C LEU A 194 -14.77 -1.68 -5.39
N ASN A 195 -13.93 -1.20 -6.31
CA ASN A 195 -14.34 -0.73 -7.61
C ASN A 195 -15.08 -1.82 -8.39
N ASN A 196 -14.45 -2.99 -8.54
CA ASN A 196 -15.02 -4.13 -9.24
C ASN A 196 -16.35 -4.58 -8.61
N PHE A 197 -16.42 -4.59 -7.27
CA PHE A 197 -17.63 -4.95 -6.55
C PHE A 197 -18.78 -3.95 -6.76
N LEU A 198 -18.50 -2.64 -6.66
CA LEU A 198 -19.50 -1.59 -6.86
C LEU A 198 -19.99 -1.52 -8.31
N ILE A 199 -19.09 -1.68 -9.29
CA ILE A 199 -19.46 -1.78 -10.70
C ILE A 199 -20.37 -2.99 -10.92
N PHE A 200 -20.00 -4.15 -10.39
CA PHE A 200 -20.79 -5.37 -10.51
C PHE A 200 -22.19 -5.22 -9.93
N ILE A 201 -22.32 -4.68 -8.71
CA ILE A 201 -23.62 -4.42 -8.08
C ILE A 201 -24.45 -3.43 -8.90
N GLY A 202 -23.84 -2.32 -9.33
CA GLY A 202 -24.51 -1.30 -10.14
C GLY A 202 -25.08 -1.88 -11.44
N ALA A 203 -24.26 -2.66 -12.15
CA ALA A 203 -24.66 -3.35 -13.37
C ALA A 203 -25.77 -4.39 -13.10
N ALA A 204 -25.64 -5.20 -12.06
CA ALA A 204 -26.63 -6.22 -11.69
C ALA A 204 -28.00 -5.59 -11.38
N ILE A 205 -28.04 -4.47 -10.63
CA ILE A 205 -29.28 -3.75 -10.32
C ILE A 205 -29.98 -3.30 -11.60
N ILE A 206 -29.23 -2.72 -12.55
CA ILE A 206 -29.79 -2.22 -13.82
C ILE A 206 -30.32 -3.39 -14.66
N ILE A 207 -29.54 -4.47 -14.81
CA ILE A 207 -29.93 -5.64 -15.60
C ILE A 207 -31.21 -6.28 -15.04
N VAL A 208 -31.26 -6.52 -13.73
CA VAL A 208 -32.44 -7.10 -13.07
C VAL A 208 -33.65 -6.19 -13.25
N TYR A 209 -33.47 -4.88 -13.11
CA TYR A 209 -34.56 -3.92 -13.32
C TYR A 209 -35.09 -3.94 -14.76
N VAL A 210 -34.20 -3.95 -15.76
CA VAL A 210 -34.57 -4.02 -17.19
C VAL A 210 -35.31 -5.31 -17.50
N MET A 211 -34.84 -6.46 -16.99
CA MET A 211 -35.55 -7.73 -17.16
C MET A 211 -36.95 -7.71 -16.56
N LEU A 212 -37.11 -7.16 -15.35
CA LEU A 212 -38.43 -7.04 -14.71
C LEU A 212 -39.37 -6.11 -15.50
N ALA A 213 -38.85 -5.02 -16.05
CA ALA A 213 -39.60 -4.12 -16.92
C ALA A 213 -40.05 -4.84 -18.22
N LEU A 214 -39.15 -5.57 -18.88
CA LEU A 214 -39.45 -6.34 -20.09
C LEU A 214 -40.51 -7.42 -19.84
N ILE A 215 -40.39 -8.20 -18.75
CA ILE A 215 -41.39 -9.20 -18.36
C ILE A 215 -42.76 -8.55 -18.14
N SER A 216 -42.78 -7.37 -17.51
CA SER A 216 -44.03 -6.64 -17.29
C SER A 216 -44.67 -6.17 -18.60
N VAL A 217 -43.88 -5.67 -19.54
CA VAL A 217 -44.38 -5.24 -20.87
C VAL A 217 -44.89 -6.45 -21.66
N LEU A 218 -44.15 -7.56 -21.68
CA LEU A 218 -44.56 -8.79 -22.34
C LEU A 218 -45.88 -9.32 -21.78
N LYS A 219 -46.04 -9.37 -20.45
CA LYS A 219 -47.32 -9.77 -19.83
C LYS A 219 -48.48 -8.84 -20.16
N ALA A 220 -48.25 -7.52 -20.20
CA ALA A 220 -49.28 -6.56 -20.56
C ALA A 220 -49.75 -6.73 -22.01
N ASN A 221 -48.84 -7.08 -22.92
CA ASN A 221 -49.17 -7.34 -24.32
C ASN A 221 -49.80 -8.73 -24.55
N TYR A 222 -49.46 -9.75 -23.76
CA TYR A 222 -50.03 -11.11 -23.89
C TYR A 222 -51.45 -11.28 -23.31
N LEU A 223 -51.87 -10.35 -22.44
CA LEU A 223 -53.20 -10.34 -21.80
C LEU A 223 -54.18 -9.40 -22.52
N ARG A 224 -53.79 -8.84 -23.67
CA ARG A 224 -54.62 -8.07 -24.59
C ARG A 224 -55.07 -8.95 -25.75
#